data_AF-Q65KR5-F1
#
_entry.id   AF-Q65KR5-F1
#
_cell.length_a   1.000
_cell.length_b   1.000
_cell.length_c   1.000
_cell.angle_alpha   90.00
_cell.angle_beta   90.00
_cell.angle_gamma   90.00
#
_symmetry.space_group_name_H-M   'P 1'
#
loop_
_entity.id
_entity.type
_entity.pdbx_description
1 polymer ?
#
loop_
_entity_poly.entity_id
_entity_poly.type
_entity_poly.pdbx_seq_one_letter_code
_entity_poly.pdbx_strand_id
1 'polypeptide(L)'
;MFRRFAPGDWVAFKKNPQKVCGYVLHSEGSNILVLKMNGFTATWHEVTLTKLSPRNAPKYTQADVRALIDLALDVKDRQWFEELTSELKRIQEVEV
;
A
#
# COMPACT_ATOMS: atom_id res chain seq x y z
N MET A 1 24.50 3.69 -13.69
CA MET A 1 23.27 4.50 -13.64
C MET A 1 22.50 4.07 -12.40
N PHE A 2 22.37 4.94 -11.39
CA PHE A 2 21.63 4.59 -10.17
C PHE A 2 20.13 4.58 -10.51
N ARG A 3 19.49 3.42 -10.40
CA ARG A 3 18.04 3.32 -10.58
C ARG A 3 17.37 3.99 -9.38
N ARG A 4 16.53 4.99 -9.64
CA ARG A 4 15.78 5.74 -8.60
C ARG A 4 14.76 4.86 -7.86
N PHE A 5 14.24 3.84 -8.55
CA PHE A 5 13.31 2.85 -8.02
C PHE A 5 13.80 1.43 -8.36
N ALA A 6 13.91 0.60 -7.31
CA ALA A 6 14.33 -0.80 -7.42
C ALA A 6 13.16 -1.74 -7.12
N PRO A 7 13.15 -2.96 -7.70
CA PRO A 7 12.27 -4.03 -7.22
C PRO A 7 12.45 -4.19 -5.71
N GLY A 8 11.38 -4.09 -4.93
CA GLY A 8 11.53 -3.90 -3.47
C GLY A 8 10.87 -2.66 -2.93
N ASP A 9 10.88 -1.59 -3.73
CA ASP A 9 10.53 -0.28 -3.22
C ASP A 9 9.02 -0.10 -3.10
N TRP A 10 8.59 0.43 -1.96
CA TRP A 10 7.25 0.95 -1.78
C TRP A 10 7.14 2.33 -2.41
N VAL A 11 6.10 2.53 -3.20
CA VAL A 11 5.81 3.80 -3.88
C VAL A 11 4.36 4.20 -3.67
N ALA A 12 4.14 5.51 -3.59
CA ALA A 12 2.82 6.12 -3.68
C ALA A 12 2.73 6.95 -4.95
N PHE A 13 1.54 7.00 -5.53
CA PHE A 13 1.23 7.87 -6.66
C PHE A 13 -0.14 8.51 -6.48
N LYS A 14 -0.25 9.74 -6.96
CA LYS A 14 -1.49 10.52 -6.89
C LYS A 14 -2.25 10.32 -8.20
N LYS A 15 -3.41 9.67 -8.13
CA LYS A 15 -4.36 9.65 -9.23
C LYS A 15 -5.63 10.29 -8.69
N ASN A 16 -5.85 11.59 -8.98
CA ASN A 16 -7.04 12.40 -8.65
C ASN A 16 -7.80 12.05 -7.35
N PRO A 17 -8.00 13.02 -6.46
CA PRO A 17 -7.53 13.09 -5.05
C PRO A 17 -6.97 11.83 -4.34
N GLN A 18 -7.03 10.65 -4.93
CA GLN A 18 -6.72 9.38 -4.28
C GLN A 18 -5.21 9.10 -4.31
N LYS A 19 -4.69 8.69 -3.16
CA LYS A 19 -3.29 8.32 -2.99
C LYS A 19 -3.22 6.80 -3.06
N VAL A 20 -2.77 6.25 -4.17
CA VAL A 20 -2.64 4.80 -4.32
C VAL A 20 -1.22 4.38 -3.97
N CYS A 21 -1.09 3.26 -3.26
CA CYS A 21 0.19 2.67 -2.86
C CYS A 21 0.43 1.34 -3.57
N GLY A 22 1.70 1.00 -3.76
CA GLY A 22 2.10 -0.29 -4.31
C GLY A 22 3.59 -0.56 -4.20
N TYR A 23 3.97 -1.75 -4.64
CA TYR A 23 5.33 -2.27 -4.59
C TYR A 23 5.90 -2.37 -6.01
N VAL A 24 7.13 -1.89 -6.21
CA VAL A 24 7.81 -1.97 -7.50
C VAL A 24 8.19 -3.41 -7.81
N LEU A 25 7.69 -3.94 -8.91
CA LEU A 25 8.06 -5.26 -9.44
C LEU A 25 9.26 -5.16 -10.39
N HIS A 26 9.25 -4.14 -11.26
CA HIS A 26 10.27 -3.97 -12.30
C HIS A 26 10.43 -2.50 -12.69
N SER A 27 11.61 -2.15 -13.16
CA SER A 27 11.91 -0.83 -13.73
C SER A 27 12.65 -0.96 -15.07
N GLU A 28 12.10 -0.35 -16.11
CA GLU A 28 12.65 -0.30 -17.46
C GLU A 28 12.69 1.16 -17.94
N GLY A 29 13.89 1.75 -17.95
CA GLY A 29 14.06 3.18 -18.20
C GLY A 29 13.25 4.01 -17.18
N SER A 30 12.39 4.89 -17.69
CA SER A 30 11.51 5.73 -16.89
C SER A 30 10.17 5.07 -16.52
N ASN A 31 9.90 3.86 -17.03
CA ASN A 31 8.67 3.12 -16.77
C ASN A 31 8.86 2.14 -15.62
N ILE A 32 7.96 2.19 -14.65
CA ILE A 32 8.01 1.42 -13.42
C ILE A 32 6.75 0.57 -13.32
N LEU A 33 6.91 -0.75 -13.29
CA LEU A 33 5.82 -1.69 -13.05
C LEU A 33 5.57 -1.81 -11.54
N VAL A 34 4.35 -1.49 -11.12
CA VAL A 34 3.94 -1.47 -9.71
C VAL A 34 2.80 -2.44 -9.49
N LEU A 35 2.94 -3.32 -8.48
CA LEU A 35 1.84 -4.10 -7.92
C LEU A 35 1.09 -3.24 -6.90
N LYS A 36 -0.17 -2.90 -7.17
CA LYS A 36 -1.00 -2.14 -6.26
C LYS A 36 -1.49 -3.01 -5.11
N MET A 37 -1.86 -2.38 -4.00
CA MET A 37 -2.44 -3.06 -2.83
C MET A 37 -3.71 -3.86 -3.15
N ASN A 38 -4.47 -3.44 -4.17
CA ASN A 38 -5.65 -4.17 -4.64
C ASN A 38 -5.33 -5.37 -5.55
N GLY A 39 -4.06 -5.78 -5.66
CA GLY A 39 -3.63 -6.95 -6.42
C GLY A 39 -3.41 -6.71 -7.93
N PHE A 40 -3.80 -5.55 -8.46
CA PHE A 40 -3.61 -5.25 -9.88
C PHE A 40 -2.24 -4.61 -10.15
N THR A 41 -1.60 -5.01 -11.24
CA THR A 41 -0.38 -4.36 -11.73
C THR A 41 -0.71 -3.14 -12.59
N ALA A 42 0.13 -2.10 -12.53
CA ALA A 42 0.07 -0.95 -13.42
C ALA A 42 1.47 -0.39 -13.69
N THR A 43 1.68 0.11 -14.90
CA THR A 43 2.92 0.79 -15.28
C THR A 43 2.77 2.29 -15.08
N TRP A 44 3.75 2.90 -14.41
CA TRP A 44 3.79 4.32 -14.10
C TRP A 44 5.10 4.95 -14.53
N HIS A 45 5.05 6.23 -14.91
CA HIS A 45 6.27 6.99 -15.18
C HIS A 45 6.94 7.39 -13.86
N GLU A 46 8.25 7.25 -13.74
CA GLU A 46 9.00 7.46 -12.48
C GLU A 46 8.74 8.82 -11.82
N VAL A 47 8.49 9.86 -12.62
CA VAL A 47 8.23 11.24 -12.14
C VAL A 47 6.90 11.36 -11.39
N THR A 48 5.98 10.42 -11.59
CA THR A 48 4.68 10.36 -10.93
C THR A 48 4.71 9.61 -9.60
N LEU A 49 5.83 8.91 -9.33
CA LEU A 49 6.00 8.08 -8.16
C LEU A 49 6.75 8.82 -7.05
N THR A 50 6.30 8.62 -5.82
CA THR A 50 6.99 9.04 -4.60
C THR A 50 7.39 7.81 -3.82
N LYS A 51 8.68 7.66 -3.51
CA LYS A 51 9.18 6.56 -2.69
C LYS A 51 8.66 6.70 -1.25
N LEU A 52 8.08 5.64 -0.72
CA LEU A 52 7.62 5.57 0.66
C LEU A 52 8.73 4.98 1.53
N SER A 53 8.87 5.51 2.75
CA SER A 53 9.67 4.84 3.77
C SER A 53 8.95 3.57 4.23
N PRO A 54 9.68 2.52 4.65
CA PRO A 54 9.07 1.29 5.17
C PRO A 54 8.10 1.52 6.33
N ARG A 55 8.29 2.60 7.12
CA ARG A 55 7.39 3.00 8.21
C ARG A 55 6.03 3.48 7.72
N ASN A 56 5.98 4.06 6.53
CA ASN A 56 4.78 4.63 5.92
C ASN A 56 4.17 3.72 4.85
N ALA A 57 4.78 2.55 4.60
CA ALA A 57 4.23 1.54 3.74
C ALA A 57 3.05 0.85 4.44
N PRO A 58 1.93 0.61 3.74
CA PRO A 58 0.84 -0.18 4.31
C PRO A 58 1.33 -1.58 4.63
N LYS A 59 1.13 -2.02 5.89
CA LYS A 59 1.58 -3.34 6.37
C LYS A 59 0.61 -4.47 5.98
N TYR A 60 -0.64 -4.12 5.76
CA TYR A 60 -1.76 -5.02 5.55
C TYR A 60 -2.61 -4.49 4.39
N THR A 61 -3.16 -5.39 3.57
CA THR A 61 -4.24 -5.03 2.63
C THR A 61 -5.56 -4.84 3.39
N GLN A 62 -6.58 -4.23 2.77
CA GLN A 62 -7.93 -4.22 3.38
C GLN A 62 -8.44 -5.62 3.72
N ALA A 63 -8.13 -6.62 2.90
CA ALA A 63 -8.55 -8.00 3.15
C ALA A 63 -7.86 -8.56 4.40
N ASP A 64 -6.55 -8.34 4.53
CA ASP A 64 -5.79 -8.77 5.70
C ASP A 64 -6.31 -8.11 6.98
N VAL A 65 -6.55 -6.79 6.95
CA VAL A 65 -7.08 -6.09 8.14
C VAL A 65 -8.47 -6.57 8.52
N ARG A 66 -9.36 -6.86 7.56
CA ARG A 66 -10.68 -7.43 7.84
C ARG A 66 -10.56 -8.81 8.51
N ALA A 67 -9.69 -9.68 7.99
CA ALA A 67 -9.46 -10.99 8.59
C ALA A 67 -8.88 -10.89 10.02
N LEU A 68 -7.99 -9.93 10.28
CA LEU A 68 -7.46 -9.66 11.62
C LEU A 68 -8.53 -9.10 12.56
N ILE A 69 -9.47 -8.29 12.06
CA ILE A 69 -10.60 -7.78 12.85
C ILE A 69 -11.48 -8.93 13.32
N ASP A 70 -11.81 -9.87 12.43
CA ASP A 70 -12.60 -11.05 12.78
C ASP A 70 -11.91 -11.87 13.88
N LEU A 71 -10.58 -12.02 13.79
CA LEU A 71 -9.79 -12.71 14.81
C LEU A 71 -9.76 -11.94 16.14
N ALA A 72 -9.63 -10.61 16.11
CA ALA A 72 -9.66 -9.77 17.31
C ALA A 72 -11.00 -9.87 18.05
N LEU A 73 -12.10 -9.96 17.30
CA LEU A 73 -13.45 -10.19 17.84
C LEU A 73 -13.58 -11.58 18.48
N ASP A 74 -13.04 -12.63 17.84
CA ASP A 74 -13.07 -14.01 18.35
C ASP A 74 -12.34 -14.14 19.69
N VAL A 75 -11.15 -13.55 19.78
CA VAL A 75 -10.35 -13.54 21.03
C VAL A 75 -10.81 -12.48 22.04
N LYS A 76 -11.81 -11.66 21.69
CA LYS A 76 -12.39 -10.60 22.52
C LYS A 76 -11.37 -9.53 22.96
N ASP A 77 -10.38 -9.26 22.13
CA ASP A 77 -9.39 -8.21 22.39
C ASP A 77 -9.89 -6.87 21.84
N ARG A 78 -10.45 -6.05 22.74
CA ARG A 78 -10.98 -4.74 22.39
C ARG A 78 -9.90 -3.77 21.90
N GLN A 79 -8.73 -3.77 22.52
CA GLN A 79 -7.67 -2.82 22.16
C GLN A 79 -7.17 -3.14 20.75
N TRP A 80 -6.93 -4.42 20.48
CA TRP A 80 -6.47 -4.85 19.16
C TRP A 80 -7.51 -4.56 18.06
N PHE A 81 -8.80 -4.76 18.35
CA PHE A 81 -9.89 -4.37 17.45
C PHE A 81 -9.90 -2.86 17.14
N GLU A 82 -9.72 -2.00 18.15
CA GLU A 82 -9.67 -0.54 17.98
C GLU A 82 -8.48 -0.09 17.11
N GLU A 83 -7.32 -0.74 17.28
CA GLU A 83 -6.14 -0.52 16.45
C GLU A 83 -6.37 -0.93 14.99
N LEU A 84 -6.93 -2.12 14.75
CA LEU A 84 -7.19 -2.64 13.42
C LEU A 84 -8.28 -1.86 12.67
N THR A 85 -9.34 -1.44 13.36
CA THR A 85 -10.39 -0.60 12.75
C THR A 85 -9.88 0.80 12.40
N SER A 86 -8.96 1.35 13.19
CA SER A 86 -8.27 2.61 12.86
C SER A 86 -7.37 2.47 11.63
N GLU A 87 -6.65 1.35 11.51
CA GLU A 87 -5.86 1.03 10.33
C GLU A 87 -6.74 0.80 9.09
N LEU A 88 -7.88 0.12 9.25
CA LEU A 88 -8.83 -0.10 8.16
C LEU A 88 -9.35 1.23 7.58
N LYS A 89 -9.69 2.20 8.45
CA LYS A 89 -10.08 3.55 8.02
C LYS A 89 -8.97 4.23 7.22
N ARG A 90 -7.74 4.17 7.71
CA ARG A 90 -6.57 4.73 7.02
C ARG A 90 -6.36 4.11 5.64
N ILE A 91 -6.52 2.79 5.50
CA ILE A 91 -6.37 2.11 4.21
C ILE A 91 -7.54 2.45 3.27
N GLN A 92 -8.77 2.54 3.78
CA GLN A 92 -9.93 2.93 2.98
C GLN A 92 -9.80 4.36 2.42
N GLU A 93 -9.24 5.30 3.18
CA GLU A 93 -8.93 6.65 2.67
C GLU A 93 -7.88 6.67 1.53
N VAL A 94 -7.14 5.57 1.35
CA VAL A 94 -6.03 5.42 0.39
C VAL A 94 -6.47 4.58 -0.83
N GLU A 95 -7.39 3.62 -0.67
CA GLU A 95 -7.78 2.66 -1.73
C GLU A 95 -9.10 2.95 -2.45
N VAL A 96 -9.96 3.86 -1.94
CA VAL A 96 -11.16 4.33 -2.66
C VAL A 96 -10.75 5.13 -3.86
#